data_AF-A0A2N5TGZ7-F1
#
_entry.id   AF-A0A2N5TGZ7-F1
#
_cell.length_a   1.000
_cell.length_b   1.000
_cell.length_c   1.000
_cell.angle_alpha   90.00
_cell.angle_beta   90.00
_cell.angle_gamma   90.00
#
_symmetry.space_group_name_H-M   'P 1'
#
loop_
_entity.id
_entity.type
_entity.pdbx_description
1 polymer ?
#
loop_
_entity_poly.entity_id
_entity_poly.type
_entity_poly.pdbx_seq_one_letter_code
_entity_poly.pdbx_strand_id
1 'polypeptide(L)'
;MNVNVDPEAHLKESRTRFDDLHKKIHKSVSEGHIVHVEDGEADDLWHDLLEIQQGLTPQLVLLSGGYYKLRAKCANDMWDYFARKFGIEKPKLATVYANTGDALQNFDHVEGTGLLSPQEIETLKEESSSLSNVEYRHAVEEAQHSLQKILEENDFTTIAVKTTPAEILDLLEAYKHKVAIIWTGPVDKMPNSDDWATKFNFVKAPKAGDRLLEIGVPIVAVSPSFGNARMHSIVDQKFMQQMVKYKREDKAFLPTDDSFPGFKNLASIAPDTQAKFSNYIISLADSLTKRMIADAAKKEAALNEKERALNQMKEKALINGKPDLVLQYEEEIKQIGYQRVLALALPNRWSKLARDNTDERKFREFCPVDQTLQLVTDPEMKESLKEVIEVEMKRPDTTDGSKRTIGVKPKPNSNIFLVTQVDTGRLEDKIQSIIDWMAQGEKPNPRLHTVKSEESVSHYNQDHSK
;
A
#
# COMPACT_ATOMS: atom_id res chain seq x y z
N MET A 1 -30.91 10.62 -11.61
CA MET A 1 -31.18 12.06 -11.47
C MET A 1 -29.98 12.68 -10.78
N ASN A 2 -29.22 13.55 -11.47
CA ASN A 2 -28.11 14.28 -10.86
C ASN A 2 -28.71 15.32 -9.93
N VAL A 3 -28.42 15.19 -8.63
CA VAL A 3 -28.58 16.31 -7.71
C VAL A 3 -27.60 17.39 -8.20
N ASN A 4 -28.09 18.59 -8.50
CA ASN A 4 -27.23 19.76 -8.67
C ASN A 4 -26.57 20.04 -7.30
N VAL A 5 -25.47 19.36 -7.04
CA VAL A 5 -24.61 19.63 -5.89
C VAL A 5 -23.88 20.92 -6.18
N ASP A 6 -24.06 21.94 -5.34
CA ASP A 6 -23.25 23.15 -5.39
C ASP A 6 -21.80 22.78 -5.02
N PRO A 7 -20.84 22.86 -5.96
CA PRO A 7 -19.47 22.39 -5.72
C PRO A 7 -18.78 23.09 -4.56
N GLU A 8 -18.99 24.41 -4.40
CA GLU A 8 -18.31 25.18 -3.36
C GLU A 8 -18.86 24.83 -1.97
N ALA A 9 -20.18 24.78 -1.85
CA ALA A 9 -20.84 24.33 -0.61
C ALA A 9 -20.44 22.90 -0.25
N HIS A 10 -20.43 21.99 -1.23
CA HIS A 10 -20.08 20.59 -1.01
C HIS A 10 -18.62 20.40 -0.57
N LEU A 11 -17.67 21.14 -1.15
CA LEU A 11 -16.27 21.10 -0.72
C LEU A 11 -16.11 21.61 0.72
N LYS A 12 -16.79 22.70 1.08
CA LYS A 12 -16.75 23.25 2.43
C LYS A 12 -17.36 22.31 3.47
N GLU A 13 -18.51 21.71 3.15
CA GLU A 13 -19.19 20.74 4.01
C GLU A 13 -18.36 19.45 4.15
N SER A 14 -17.81 18.94 3.05
CA SER A 14 -16.91 17.78 3.04
C SER A 14 -15.72 18.02 3.94
N ARG A 15 -15.08 19.19 3.86
CA ARG A 15 -13.95 19.56 4.73
C ARG A 15 -14.35 19.59 6.20
N THR A 16 -15.49 20.19 6.52
CA THR A 16 -15.98 20.30 7.90
C THR A 16 -16.22 18.91 8.51
N ARG A 17 -16.93 18.03 7.81
CA ARG A 17 -17.20 16.67 8.27
C ARG A 17 -15.93 15.81 8.32
N PHE A 18 -15.01 16.00 7.38
CA PHE A 18 -13.71 15.37 7.41
C PHE A 18 -12.92 15.81 8.65
N ASP A 19 -12.83 17.11 8.95
CA ASP A 19 -12.10 17.62 10.12
C ASP A 19 -12.65 17.05 11.43
N ASP A 20 -13.95 16.78 11.52
CA ASP A 20 -14.56 16.13 12.69
C ASP A 20 -14.23 14.63 12.78
N LEU A 21 -14.22 13.91 11.66
CA LEU A 21 -13.72 12.53 11.61
C LEU A 21 -12.22 12.47 11.93
N HIS A 22 -11.43 13.40 11.40
CA HIS A 22 -9.98 13.44 11.54
C HIS A 22 -9.55 13.64 12.99
N LYS A 23 -10.28 14.45 13.77
CA LYS A 23 -10.09 14.57 15.23
C LYS A 23 -10.28 13.23 15.94
N LYS A 24 -11.28 12.42 15.54
CA LYS A 24 -11.51 11.09 16.13
C LYS A 24 -10.40 10.11 15.75
N ILE A 25 -9.96 10.15 14.49
CA ILE A 25 -8.81 9.39 14.01
C ILE A 25 -7.58 9.74 14.83
N HIS A 26 -7.18 11.02 14.89
CA HIS A 26 -6.00 11.46 15.65
C HIS A 26 -6.08 11.10 17.13
N LYS A 27 -7.26 11.26 17.76
CA LYS A 27 -7.46 10.81 19.14
C LYS A 27 -7.16 9.32 19.27
N SER A 28 -7.82 8.47 18.48
CA SER A 28 -7.62 7.02 18.55
C SER A 28 -6.17 6.61 18.27
N VAL A 29 -5.51 7.23 17.28
CA VAL A 29 -4.09 6.98 16.96
C VAL A 29 -3.19 7.37 18.14
N SER A 30 -3.41 8.54 18.75
CA SER A 30 -2.63 9.00 19.91
C SER A 30 -2.82 8.15 21.16
N GLU A 31 -3.97 7.48 21.29
CA GLU A 31 -4.28 6.52 22.36
C GLU A 31 -3.74 5.11 22.03
N GLY A 32 -3.09 4.92 20.88
CA GLY A 32 -2.59 3.63 20.40
C GLY A 32 -3.67 2.73 19.80
N HIS A 33 -4.90 3.21 19.63
CA HIS A 33 -6.04 2.46 19.09
C HIS A 33 -6.02 2.40 17.56
N ILE A 34 -4.89 1.95 17.00
CA ILE A 34 -4.67 1.75 15.56
C ILE A 34 -4.35 0.28 15.25
N VAL A 35 -4.96 -0.22 14.17
CA VAL A 35 -4.72 -1.56 13.62
C VAL A 35 -4.23 -1.44 12.18
N HIS A 36 -3.19 -2.21 11.84
CA HIS A 36 -2.68 -2.30 10.47
C HIS A 36 -3.20 -3.56 9.78
N VAL A 37 -3.51 -3.45 8.49
CA VAL A 37 -3.79 -4.59 7.60
C VAL A 37 -2.82 -4.50 6.43
N GLU A 38 -1.85 -5.41 6.38
CA GLU A 38 -0.67 -5.32 5.51
C GLU A 38 -0.33 -6.64 4.82
N ASP A 39 0.35 -6.57 3.67
CA ASP A 39 0.82 -7.73 2.91
C ASP A 39 2.35 -7.90 2.91
N GLY A 40 3.04 -7.14 3.76
CA GLY A 40 4.45 -7.32 4.09
C GLY A 40 5.41 -6.76 3.05
N GLU A 41 4.91 -5.99 2.07
CA GLU A 41 5.72 -5.35 1.04
C GLU A 41 6.60 -4.24 1.65
N ALA A 42 7.53 -3.69 0.85
CA ALA A 42 8.46 -2.72 1.37
C ALA A 42 7.76 -1.44 1.87
N ASP A 43 6.70 -1.01 1.19
CA ASP A 43 5.88 0.15 1.56
C ASP A 43 5.19 0.01 2.93
N ASP A 44 4.72 -1.19 3.28
CA ASP A 44 4.20 -1.48 4.62
C ASP A 44 5.26 -1.18 5.70
N LEU A 45 6.48 -1.72 5.51
CA LEU A 45 7.61 -1.57 6.45
C LEU A 45 8.10 -0.11 6.54
N TRP A 46 8.06 0.62 5.43
CA TRP A 46 8.35 2.05 5.41
C TRP A 46 7.33 2.84 6.22
N HIS A 47 6.04 2.54 6.05
CA HIS A 47 4.98 3.20 6.81
C HIS A 47 5.08 2.89 8.31
N ASP A 48 5.31 1.63 8.69
CA ASP A 48 5.54 1.27 10.09
C ASP A 48 6.70 2.06 10.71
N LEU A 49 7.81 2.22 9.99
CA LEU A 49 8.94 3.00 10.47
C LEU A 49 8.63 4.50 10.59
N LEU A 50 7.82 5.05 9.67
CA LEU A 50 7.36 6.45 9.77
C LEU A 50 6.54 6.68 11.04
N GLU A 51 5.61 5.77 11.36
CA GLU A 51 4.80 5.83 12.58
C GLU A 51 5.64 5.68 13.85
N ILE A 52 6.56 4.70 13.87
CA ILE A 52 7.47 4.50 15.00
C ILE A 52 8.30 5.76 15.27
N GLN A 53 8.75 6.46 14.23
CA GLN A 53 9.48 7.72 14.38
C GLN A 53 8.63 8.87 14.95
N GLN A 54 7.29 8.73 14.95
CA GLN A 54 6.36 9.61 15.65
C GLN A 54 5.95 9.10 17.04
N GLY A 55 6.57 8.01 17.52
CA GLY A 55 6.22 7.40 18.79
C GLY A 55 4.90 6.61 18.75
N LEU A 56 4.45 6.23 17.55
CA LEU A 56 3.24 5.44 17.35
C LEU A 56 3.62 3.98 17.10
N THR A 57 2.86 3.07 17.74
CA THR A 57 2.93 1.64 17.48
C THR A 57 1.50 1.11 17.44
N PRO A 58 1.10 0.36 16.39
CA PRO A 58 -0.22 -0.25 16.36
C PRO A 58 -0.45 -1.23 17.52
N GLN A 59 -1.71 -1.44 17.89
CA GLN A 59 -2.09 -2.50 18.84
C GLN A 59 -2.00 -3.88 18.18
N LEU A 60 -2.39 -3.95 16.90
CA LEU A 60 -2.49 -5.19 16.14
C LEU A 60 -2.09 -4.95 14.69
N VAL A 61 -1.36 -5.89 14.13
CA VAL A 61 -1.02 -5.96 12.72
C VAL A 61 -1.58 -7.26 12.16
N LEU A 62 -2.48 -7.13 11.19
CA LEU A 62 -3.14 -8.22 10.49
C LEU A 62 -2.43 -8.47 9.15
N LEU A 63 -1.81 -9.64 9.04
CA LEU A 63 -1.04 -10.06 7.88
C LEU A 63 -1.96 -10.75 6.87
N SER A 64 -1.88 -10.31 5.61
CA SER A 64 -2.74 -10.77 4.53
C SER A 64 -1.93 -11.21 3.31
N GLY A 65 -2.35 -12.32 2.71
CA GLY A 65 -1.79 -12.86 1.47
C GLY A 65 -0.50 -13.66 1.65
N GLY A 66 0.10 -14.02 0.51
CA GLY A 66 1.40 -14.68 0.42
C GLY A 66 1.50 -16.00 1.17
N TYR A 67 2.74 -16.43 1.40
CA TYR A 67 3.04 -17.62 2.19
C TYR A 67 2.97 -17.26 3.68
N TYR A 68 1.85 -17.59 4.34
CA TYR A 68 1.56 -17.02 5.67
C TYR A 68 2.63 -17.27 6.74
N LYS A 69 3.29 -18.43 6.76
CA LYS A 69 4.36 -18.69 7.75
C LYS A 69 5.61 -17.87 7.44
N LEU A 70 5.96 -17.74 6.16
CA LEU A 70 7.08 -16.89 5.73
C LEU A 70 6.81 -15.44 6.08
N ARG A 71 5.61 -14.94 5.75
CA ARG A 71 5.17 -13.57 6.07
C ARG A 71 5.16 -13.30 7.56
N ALA A 72 4.54 -14.19 8.34
CA ALA A 72 4.52 -14.09 9.79
C ALA A 72 5.95 -14.08 10.37
N LYS A 73 6.86 -14.91 9.87
CA LYS A 73 8.27 -14.91 10.31
C LYS A 73 8.96 -13.58 9.98
N CYS A 74 8.79 -13.07 8.76
CA CYS A 74 9.40 -11.80 8.35
C CYS A 74 8.87 -10.63 9.18
N ALA A 75 7.55 -10.54 9.37
CA ALA A 75 6.92 -9.52 10.20
C ALA A 75 7.39 -9.61 11.66
N ASN A 76 7.45 -10.82 12.24
CA ASN A 76 7.95 -11.02 13.59
C ASN A 76 9.40 -10.54 13.75
N ASP A 77 10.28 -10.91 12.82
CA ASP A 77 11.69 -10.56 12.87
C ASP A 77 11.96 -9.04 12.74
N MET A 78 11.11 -8.35 11.97
CA MET A 78 11.17 -6.90 11.78
C MET A 78 10.58 -6.15 12.97
N TRP A 79 9.42 -6.56 13.48
CA TRP A 79 8.84 -5.95 14.67
C TRP A 79 9.67 -6.20 15.93
N ASP A 80 10.30 -7.37 16.06
CA ASP A 80 11.29 -7.64 17.12
C ASP A 80 12.50 -6.71 17.00
N TYR A 81 12.93 -6.44 15.78
CA TYR A 81 14.01 -5.49 15.52
C TYR A 81 13.60 -4.08 15.93
N PHE A 82 12.43 -3.61 15.50
CA PHE A 82 11.91 -2.29 15.86
C PHE A 82 11.71 -2.13 17.37
N ALA A 83 11.13 -3.12 18.04
CA ALA A 83 10.96 -3.13 19.49
C ALA A 83 12.30 -2.93 20.23
N ARG A 84 13.32 -3.70 19.86
CA ARG A 84 14.67 -3.53 20.44
C ARG A 84 15.33 -2.22 20.05
N LYS A 85 15.18 -1.80 18.78
CA LYS A 85 15.89 -0.67 18.21
C LYS A 85 15.39 0.67 18.75
N PHE A 86 14.08 0.76 18.94
CA PHE A 86 13.38 1.98 19.31
C PHE A 86 12.84 1.96 20.74
N GLY A 87 12.96 0.83 21.45
CA GLY A 87 12.47 0.70 22.83
C GLY A 87 10.95 0.76 22.93
N ILE A 88 10.25 0.24 21.91
CA ILE A 88 8.80 0.21 21.82
C ILE A 88 8.26 -1.19 22.19
N GLU A 89 6.99 -1.25 22.57
CA GLU A 89 6.28 -2.52 22.68
C GLU A 89 6.01 -3.07 21.28
N LYS A 90 6.18 -4.38 21.09
CA LYS A 90 5.86 -5.03 19.83
C LYS A 90 4.34 -5.21 19.70
N PRO A 91 3.71 -4.84 18.57
CA PRO A 91 2.30 -5.10 18.34
C PRO A 91 1.99 -6.60 18.35
N LYS A 92 0.73 -6.96 18.63
CA LYS A 92 0.26 -8.31 18.29
C LYS A 92 0.31 -8.47 16.78
N LEU A 93 0.85 -9.59 16.29
CA LEU A 93 0.86 -9.94 14.87
C LEU A 93 -0.07 -11.14 14.66
N ALA A 94 -0.95 -11.11 13.68
CA ALA A 94 -1.84 -12.23 13.40
C ALA A 94 -2.10 -12.38 11.89
N THR A 95 -2.14 -13.63 11.41
CA THR A 95 -2.47 -13.93 10.01
C THR A 95 -3.98 -13.93 9.83
N VAL A 96 -4.49 -13.07 8.95
CA VAL A 96 -5.93 -13.02 8.64
C VAL A 96 -6.26 -13.65 7.29
N TYR A 97 -5.30 -13.67 6.36
CA TYR A 97 -5.50 -14.23 5.02
C TYR A 97 -4.17 -14.69 4.41
N ALA A 98 -4.21 -15.65 3.49
CA ALA A 98 -3.02 -16.20 2.83
C ALA A 98 -3.30 -16.62 1.38
N ASN A 99 -2.26 -16.70 0.55
CA ASN A 99 -2.35 -17.13 -0.85
C ASN A 99 -1.69 -18.50 -1.06
N THR A 100 -2.17 -19.24 -2.07
CA THR A 100 -1.48 -20.43 -2.60
C THR A 100 -1.60 -20.51 -4.12
N GLY A 101 -0.75 -21.31 -4.76
CA GLY A 101 -0.79 -21.57 -6.20
C GLY A 101 -0.73 -20.30 -7.04
N ASP A 102 -1.64 -20.17 -8.01
CA ASP A 102 -1.67 -19.06 -8.97
C ASP A 102 -2.07 -17.71 -8.36
N ALA A 103 -2.48 -17.67 -7.08
CA ALA A 103 -2.78 -16.42 -6.37
C ALA A 103 -1.51 -15.69 -5.89
N LEU A 104 -0.36 -16.39 -5.85
CA LEU A 104 0.91 -15.82 -5.41
C LEU A 104 1.46 -14.81 -6.43
N GLN A 105 2.04 -13.73 -5.91
CA GLN A 105 2.56 -12.61 -6.67
C GLN A 105 4.10 -12.67 -6.77
N ASN A 106 4.67 -11.84 -7.64
CA ASN A 106 6.12 -11.74 -7.80
C ASN A 106 6.84 -11.39 -6.50
N PHE A 107 6.23 -10.56 -5.63
CA PHE A 107 6.74 -10.26 -4.31
C PHE A 107 6.79 -11.50 -3.39
N ASP A 108 5.70 -12.28 -3.33
CA ASP A 108 5.60 -13.47 -2.46
C ASP A 108 6.74 -14.48 -2.67
N HIS A 109 7.31 -14.50 -3.88
CA HIS A 109 8.43 -15.39 -4.20
C HIS A 109 9.80 -14.89 -3.74
N VAL A 110 9.95 -13.59 -3.53
CA VAL A 110 11.21 -12.96 -3.09
C VAL A 110 11.18 -12.54 -1.62
N GLU A 111 10.01 -12.62 -0.98
CA GLU A 111 9.82 -12.33 0.45
C GLU A 111 10.83 -13.09 1.33
N GLY A 112 11.31 -12.43 2.39
CA GLY A 112 12.34 -12.95 3.28
C GLY A 112 13.79 -12.84 2.77
N THR A 113 14.00 -12.51 1.49
CA THR A 113 15.37 -12.35 0.95
C THR A 113 16.12 -11.22 1.66
N GLY A 114 17.30 -11.54 2.20
CA GLY A 114 18.11 -10.59 2.98
C GLY A 114 17.71 -10.53 4.47
N LEU A 115 16.65 -11.23 4.88
CA LEU A 115 16.24 -11.32 6.29
C LEU A 115 16.45 -12.73 6.84
N LEU A 116 16.07 -13.75 6.05
CA LEU A 116 16.13 -15.17 6.42
C LEU A 116 17.12 -15.92 5.53
N SER A 117 17.52 -17.11 5.97
CA SER A 117 18.36 -17.98 5.14
C SER A 117 17.54 -18.59 3.98
N PRO A 118 18.14 -18.87 2.81
CA PRO A 118 17.42 -19.48 1.69
C PRO A 118 16.72 -20.79 2.05
N GLN A 119 17.35 -21.62 2.90
CA GLN A 119 16.76 -22.89 3.34
C GLN A 119 15.51 -22.66 4.20
N GLU A 120 15.57 -21.71 5.13
CA GLU A 120 14.44 -21.36 5.99
C GLU A 120 13.27 -20.78 5.17
N ILE A 121 13.56 -19.94 4.17
CA ILE A 121 12.55 -19.41 3.26
C ILE A 121 11.80 -20.55 2.56
N GLU A 122 12.52 -21.50 1.96
CA GLU A 122 11.89 -22.61 1.24
C GLU A 122 11.08 -23.53 2.18
N THR A 123 11.60 -23.83 3.38
CA THR A 123 10.84 -24.58 4.40
C THR A 123 9.55 -23.86 4.78
N LEU A 124 9.58 -22.56 5.04
CA LEU A 124 8.37 -21.80 5.41
C LEU A 124 7.36 -21.70 4.26
N LYS A 125 7.83 -21.64 3.00
CA LYS A 125 6.95 -21.72 1.82
C LYS A 125 6.28 -23.08 1.69
N GLU A 126 7.03 -24.16 1.87
CA GLU A 126 6.51 -25.53 1.83
C GLU A 126 5.46 -25.75 2.92
N GLU A 127 5.71 -25.29 4.14
CA GLU A 127 4.74 -25.37 5.24
C GLU A 127 3.50 -24.49 5.03
N SER A 128 3.60 -23.47 4.16
CA SER A 128 2.49 -22.59 3.78
C SER A 128 1.67 -23.11 2.60
N SER A 129 2.03 -24.28 2.03
CA SER A 129 1.45 -24.77 0.77
C SER A 129 -0.03 -25.23 0.87
N SER A 130 -0.55 -25.47 2.07
CA SER A 130 -1.93 -25.93 2.29
C SER A 130 -2.70 -25.05 3.27
N LEU A 131 -3.74 -24.40 2.76
CA LEU A 131 -4.67 -23.58 3.56
C LEU A 131 -5.83 -24.40 4.16
N SER A 132 -5.90 -25.70 3.90
CA SER A 132 -6.92 -26.57 4.51
C SER A 132 -6.47 -27.13 5.85
N ASN A 133 -5.24 -26.86 6.28
CA ASN A 133 -4.71 -27.39 7.53
C ASN A 133 -5.39 -26.72 8.75
N VAL A 134 -5.38 -27.42 9.89
CA VAL A 134 -6.02 -26.92 11.13
C VAL A 134 -5.27 -25.70 11.68
N GLU A 135 -3.95 -25.67 11.53
CA GLU A 135 -3.08 -24.58 12.02
C GLU A 135 -3.44 -23.22 11.39
N TYR A 136 -3.59 -23.15 10.07
CA TYR A 136 -3.95 -21.92 9.37
C TYR A 136 -5.35 -21.43 9.77
N ARG A 137 -6.34 -22.32 9.81
CA ARG A 137 -7.70 -21.95 10.24
C ARG A 137 -7.72 -21.39 11.65
N HIS A 138 -7.01 -22.04 12.58
CA HIS A 138 -6.86 -21.54 13.94
C HIS A 138 -6.17 -20.17 13.99
N ALA A 139 -5.14 -19.93 13.16
CA ALA A 139 -4.48 -18.63 13.08
C ALA A 139 -5.43 -17.51 12.62
N VAL A 140 -6.27 -17.79 11.61
CA VAL A 140 -7.29 -16.84 11.12
C VAL A 140 -8.36 -16.58 12.17
N GLU A 141 -8.86 -17.63 12.83
CA GLU A 141 -9.84 -17.51 13.91
C GLU A 141 -9.29 -16.68 15.09
N GLU A 142 -8.02 -16.90 15.46
CA GLU A 142 -7.36 -16.10 16.51
C GLU A 142 -7.18 -14.63 16.08
N ALA A 143 -6.85 -14.38 14.81
CA ALA A 143 -6.74 -13.03 14.27
C ALA A 143 -8.08 -12.29 14.35
N GLN A 144 -9.17 -12.94 13.93
CA GLN A 144 -10.53 -12.40 14.01
C GLN A 144 -10.96 -12.14 15.46
N HIS A 145 -10.69 -13.08 16.37
CA HIS A 145 -10.99 -12.90 17.79
C HIS A 145 -10.21 -11.73 18.41
N SER A 146 -8.94 -11.58 18.03
CA SER A 146 -8.09 -10.48 18.51
C SER A 146 -8.59 -9.13 18.04
N LEU A 147 -8.96 -9.03 16.75
CA LEU A 147 -9.56 -7.82 16.21
C LEU A 147 -10.90 -7.52 16.89
N GLN A 148 -11.76 -8.53 17.05
CA GLN A 148 -13.03 -8.39 17.74
C GLN A 148 -12.85 -7.82 19.15
N LYS A 149 -11.92 -8.37 19.92
CA LYS A 149 -11.62 -7.91 21.28
C LYS A 149 -11.18 -6.45 21.31
N ILE A 150 -10.23 -6.06 20.45
CA ILE A 150 -9.78 -4.66 20.32
C ILE A 150 -10.96 -3.75 19.99
N LEU A 151 -11.79 -4.17 19.04
CA LEU A 151 -12.97 -3.41 18.67
C LEU A 151 -13.91 -3.28 19.86
N GLU A 152 -14.22 -4.35 20.59
CA GLU A 152 -15.06 -4.35 21.80
C GLU A 152 -14.57 -3.38 22.88
N GLU A 153 -13.27 -3.39 23.18
CA GLU A 153 -12.65 -2.64 24.27
C GLU A 153 -12.45 -1.15 23.97
N ASN A 154 -12.13 -0.79 22.72
CA ASN A 154 -11.88 0.59 22.35
C ASN A 154 -13.18 1.37 22.10
N ASP A 155 -13.20 2.65 22.53
CA ASP A 155 -14.27 3.59 22.20
C ASP A 155 -14.33 3.91 20.70
N PHE A 156 -13.16 3.98 20.07
CA PHE A 156 -12.99 4.21 18.64
C PHE A 156 -11.65 3.63 18.16
N THR A 157 -11.66 2.90 17.05
CA THR A 157 -10.47 2.29 16.46
C THR A 157 -10.25 2.78 15.04
N THR A 158 -9.03 3.21 14.74
CA THR A 158 -8.59 3.49 13.37
C THR A 158 -7.97 2.25 12.76
N ILE A 159 -8.35 1.88 11.54
CA ILE A 159 -7.76 0.75 10.82
C ILE A 159 -7.12 1.26 9.54
N ALA A 160 -5.80 1.14 9.47
CA ALA A 160 -5.00 1.42 8.28
C ALA A 160 -5.01 0.19 7.38
N VAL A 161 -5.78 0.25 6.30
CA VAL A 161 -5.87 -0.82 5.29
C VAL A 161 -4.87 -0.49 4.18
N LYS A 162 -3.72 -1.17 4.20
CA LYS A 162 -2.63 -1.02 3.23
C LYS A 162 -2.81 -1.99 2.06
N THR A 163 -3.38 -3.16 2.33
CA THR A 163 -3.70 -4.21 1.35
C THR A 163 -5.21 -4.41 1.11
N THR A 164 -5.60 -5.60 0.66
CA THR A 164 -6.99 -6.02 0.49
C THR A 164 -7.65 -6.21 1.86
N PRO A 165 -8.86 -5.68 2.11
CA PRO A 165 -9.57 -5.81 3.39
C PRO A 165 -10.23 -7.17 3.59
N ALA A 166 -9.76 -8.22 2.90
CA ALA A 166 -10.37 -9.54 2.96
C ALA A 166 -10.31 -10.09 4.40
N GLU A 167 -11.32 -10.87 4.79
CA GLU A 167 -11.43 -11.58 6.08
C GLU A 167 -11.70 -10.73 7.34
N ILE A 168 -11.76 -9.39 7.25
CA ILE A 168 -12.15 -8.51 8.38
C ILE A 168 -13.55 -7.89 8.23
N LEU A 169 -14.19 -8.04 7.07
CA LEU A 169 -15.39 -7.30 6.68
C LEU A 169 -16.61 -7.55 7.59
N ASP A 170 -16.80 -8.78 8.08
CA ASP A 170 -17.91 -9.09 9.00
C ASP A 170 -17.78 -8.32 10.32
N LEU A 171 -16.55 -8.22 10.84
CA LEU A 171 -16.26 -7.47 12.06
C LEU A 171 -16.41 -5.96 11.82
N LEU A 172 -15.95 -5.46 10.68
CA LEU A 172 -16.16 -4.06 10.31
C LEU A 172 -17.66 -3.73 10.23
N GLU A 173 -18.48 -4.63 9.69
CA GLU A 173 -19.92 -4.46 9.59
C GLU A 173 -20.59 -4.39 10.98
N ALA A 174 -20.23 -5.30 11.89
CA ALA A 174 -20.73 -5.32 13.26
C ALA A 174 -20.32 -4.08 14.07
N TYR A 175 -19.11 -3.55 13.84
CA TYR A 175 -18.50 -2.47 14.63
C TYR A 175 -18.41 -1.12 13.92
N LYS A 176 -19.06 -0.95 12.76
CA LYS A 176 -18.97 0.24 11.90
C LYS A 176 -19.23 1.60 12.58
N HIS A 177 -19.88 1.63 13.73
CA HIS A 177 -20.18 2.83 14.50
C HIS A 177 -19.00 3.36 15.34
N LYS A 178 -17.94 2.56 15.51
CA LYS A 178 -16.74 2.91 16.28
C LYS A 178 -15.43 2.65 15.55
N VAL A 179 -15.48 2.59 14.22
CA VAL A 179 -14.32 2.36 13.37
C VAL A 179 -14.21 3.46 12.33
N ALA A 180 -12.98 3.86 12.01
CA ALA A 180 -12.65 4.52 10.75
C ALA A 180 -11.64 3.68 9.97
N ILE A 181 -11.77 3.67 8.65
CA ILE A 181 -10.79 3.08 7.74
C ILE A 181 -9.99 4.20 7.10
N ILE A 182 -8.67 4.08 7.13
CA ILE A 182 -7.78 4.83 6.25
C ILE A 182 -7.32 3.84 5.19
N TRP A 183 -7.58 4.13 3.93
CA TRP A 183 -7.30 3.22 2.83
C TRP A 183 -6.49 3.94 1.77
N THR A 184 -5.52 3.25 1.18
CA THR A 184 -4.85 3.68 -0.05
C THR A 184 -5.80 3.85 -1.25
N GLY A 185 -7.07 3.44 -1.07
CA GLY A 185 -8.17 3.65 -1.98
C GLY A 185 -8.26 2.57 -3.07
N PRO A 186 -9.45 2.39 -3.69
CA PRO A 186 -9.64 1.38 -4.72
C PRO A 186 -9.33 1.86 -6.13
N VAL A 187 -9.10 3.16 -6.30
CA VAL A 187 -8.92 3.84 -7.59
C VAL A 187 -7.70 4.75 -7.57
N ASP A 188 -7.24 5.16 -8.74
CA ASP A 188 -6.34 6.27 -9.01
C ASP A 188 -7.03 7.25 -9.97
N LYS A 189 -6.76 8.55 -9.82
CA LYS A 189 -7.24 9.54 -10.79
C LYS A 189 -6.42 9.39 -12.07
N MET A 190 -7.10 9.25 -13.21
CA MET A 190 -6.40 9.28 -14.49
C MET A 190 -6.00 10.72 -14.83
N PRO A 191 -4.73 10.97 -15.20
CA PRO A 191 -4.28 12.30 -15.61
C PRO A 191 -5.06 12.80 -16.83
N ASN A 192 -5.52 14.06 -16.78
CA ASN A 192 -6.26 14.72 -17.87
C ASN A 192 -7.51 13.97 -18.35
N SER A 193 -8.12 13.14 -17.49
CA SER A 193 -9.37 12.43 -17.79
C SER A 193 -10.36 12.56 -16.64
N ASP A 194 -11.65 12.52 -16.95
CA ASP A 194 -12.72 12.40 -15.94
C ASP A 194 -12.81 10.99 -15.34
N ASP A 195 -12.15 10.02 -15.98
CA ASP A 195 -12.15 8.61 -15.58
C ASP A 195 -11.22 8.30 -14.39
N TRP A 196 -11.42 7.10 -13.85
CA TRP A 196 -10.69 6.54 -12.71
C TRP A 196 -10.16 5.16 -13.08
N ALA A 197 -8.90 4.90 -12.76
CA ALA A 197 -8.28 3.60 -12.95
C ALA A 197 -8.37 2.79 -11.66
N THR A 198 -8.67 1.50 -11.75
CA THR A 198 -8.78 0.63 -10.56
C THR A 198 -7.40 0.16 -10.10
N LYS A 199 -7.16 0.23 -8.79
CA LYS A 199 -5.88 -0.12 -8.16
C LYS A 199 -5.65 -1.61 -7.97
N PHE A 200 -4.38 -1.98 -7.81
CA PHE A 200 -3.90 -3.35 -7.65
C PHE A 200 -4.63 -4.13 -6.53
N ASN A 201 -4.70 -3.60 -5.31
CA ASN A 201 -5.33 -4.31 -4.19
C ASN A 201 -6.85 -4.50 -4.37
N PHE A 202 -7.54 -3.56 -5.02
CA PHE A 202 -8.94 -3.76 -5.39
C PHE A 202 -9.07 -4.81 -6.50
N VAL A 203 -8.19 -4.79 -7.51
CA VAL A 203 -8.17 -5.75 -8.60
C VAL A 203 -7.98 -7.19 -8.10
N LYS A 204 -7.20 -7.41 -7.03
CA LYS A 204 -6.99 -8.72 -6.39
C LYS A 204 -8.29 -9.30 -5.83
N ALA A 205 -9.08 -8.51 -5.09
CA ALA A 205 -10.34 -8.97 -4.51
C ALA A 205 -11.46 -7.92 -4.68
N PRO A 206 -12.00 -7.75 -5.89
CA PRO A 206 -12.98 -6.69 -6.17
C PRO A 206 -14.26 -6.84 -5.35
N LYS A 207 -14.66 -8.09 -5.03
CA LYS A 207 -15.83 -8.36 -4.17
C LYS A 207 -15.61 -7.90 -2.72
N ALA A 208 -14.41 -8.09 -2.18
CA ALA A 208 -14.08 -7.62 -0.83
C ALA A 208 -14.03 -6.08 -0.80
N GLY A 209 -13.45 -5.47 -1.84
CA GLY A 209 -13.45 -4.03 -2.02
C GLY A 209 -14.86 -3.43 -2.13
N ASP A 210 -15.73 -4.01 -2.96
CA ASP A 210 -17.14 -3.57 -3.05
C ASP A 210 -17.84 -3.66 -1.69
N ARG A 211 -17.69 -4.79 -1.01
CA ARG A 211 -18.33 -4.99 0.28
C ARG A 211 -17.83 -3.98 1.32
N LEU A 212 -16.53 -3.65 1.34
CA LEU A 212 -16.02 -2.58 2.21
C LEU A 212 -16.71 -1.24 1.93
N LEU A 213 -16.89 -0.87 0.66
CA LEU A 213 -17.56 0.36 0.25
C LEU A 213 -19.05 0.37 0.66
N GLU A 214 -19.69 -0.79 0.77
CA GLU A 214 -21.11 -0.95 1.12
C GLU A 214 -21.40 -0.98 2.64
N ILE A 215 -20.44 -1.35 3.49
CA ILE A 215 -20.63 -1.52 4.95
C ILE A 215 -21.15 -0.24 5.64
N GLY A 216 -20.75 0.93 5.14
CA GLY A 216 -21.14 2.23 5.70
C GLY A 216 -20.23 2.74 6.82
N VAL A 217 -19.07 2.11 7.03
CA VAL A 217 -17.99 2.62 7.90
C VAL A 217 -17.39 3.89 7.29
N PRO A 218 -16.99 4.91 8.08
CA PRO A 218 -16.22 6.04 7.58
C PRO A 218 -14.91 5.58 6.91
N ILE A 219 -14.68 5.97 5.66
CA ILE A 219 -13.47 5.65 4.88
C ILE A 219 -12.79 6.95 4.46
N VAL A 220 -11.51 7.10 4.78
CA VAL A 220 -10.64 8.12 4.20
C VAL A 220 -9.76 7.46 3.15
N ALA A 221 -10.04 7.73 1.88
CA ALA A 221 -9.24 7.25 0.75
C ALA A 221 -8.15 8.27 0.41
N VAL A 222 -6.90 7.85 0.49
CA VAL A 222 -5.72 8.68 0.22
C VAL A 222 -4.79 7.98 -0.77
N SER A 223 -4.19 8.74 -1.68
CA SER A 223 -3.24 8.22 -2.66
C SER A 223 -2.35 9.33 -3.20
N PRO A 224 -1.09 9.03 -3.56
CA PRO A 224 -0.29 10.00 -4.31
C PRO A 224 -0.93 10.36 -5.66
N SER A 225 -1.71 9.48 -6.28
CA SER A 225 -2.28 9.74 -7.61
C SER A 225 -3.64 10.44 -7.58
N PHE A 226 -4.22 10.73 -6.41
CA PHE A 226 -5.47 11.50 -6.35
C PHE A 226 -5.26 12.99 -6.53
N GLY A 227 -4.10 13.48 -6.08
CA GLY A 227 -3.74 14.89 -6.13
C GLY A 227 -2.53 15.17 -6.98
N ASN A 228 -2.18 16.45 -7.01
CA ASN A 228 -0.91 16.99 -7.49
C ASN A 228 0.29 16.59 -6.60
N ALA A 229 0.29 15.36 -6.06
CA ALA A 229 1.44 14.90 -5.28
C ALA A 229 2.65 14.83 -6.21
N ARG A 230 3.68 15.65 -5.92
CA ARG A 230 4.92 15.61 -6.69
C ARG A 230 5.69 14.31 -6.45
N MET A 231 5.63 13.76 -5.24
CA MET A 231 6.25 12.48 -4.92
C MET A 231 5.32 11.32 -5.27
N HIS A 232 5.71 10.56 -6.30
CA HIS A 232 4.95 9.40 -6.80
C HIS A 232 5.77 8.10 -6.83
N SER A 233 7.04 8.17 -6.40
CA SER A 233 7.90 7.02 -6.12
C SER A 233 9.04 7.43 -5.19
N ILE A 234 9.56 6.48 -4.41
CA ILE A 234 10.78 6.67 -3.63
C ILE A 234 11.94 6.18 -4.50
N VAL A 235 12.60 7.14 -5.16
CA VAL A 235 13.69 6.91 -6.10
C VAL A 235 14.78 7.95 -5.85
N ASP A 236 16.04 7.55 -6.02
CA ASP A 236 17.18 8.46 -5.91
C ASP A 236 17.15 9.56 -6.98
N GLN A 237 17.54 10.77 -6.62
CA GLN A 237 17.57 11.95 -7.49
C GLN A 237 18.37 11.73 -8.78
N LYS A 238 19.40 10.86 -8.77
CA LYS A 238 20.17 10.50 -9.97
C LYS A 238 19.30 9.85 -11.03
N PHE A 239 18.31 9.06 -10.63
CA PHE A 239 17.46 8.29 -11.54
C PHE A 239 16.11 8.96 -11.82
N MET A 240 15.66 9.88 -10.95
CA MET A 240 14.33 10.48 -11.01
C MET A 240 14.01 11.10 -12.38
N GLN A 241 14.92 11.91 -12.94
CA GLN A 241 14.70 12.55 -14.25
C GLN A 241 14.48 11.52 -15.38
N GLN A 242 15.26 10.44 -15.40
CA GLN A 242 15.10 9.37 -16.39
C GLN A 242 13.82 8.57 -16.16
N MET A 243 13.47 8.30 -14.89
CA MET A 243 12.24 7.61 -14.53
C MET A 243 11.00 8.37 -15.02
N VAL A 244 10.96 9.70 -14.84
CA VAL A 244 9.87 10.54 -15.37
C VAL A 244 9.79 10.46 -16.90
N LYS A 245 10.94 10.47 -17.60
CA LYS A 245 10.98 10.31 -19.06
C LYS A 245 10.38 8.98 -19.50
N TYR A 246 10.78 7.86 -18.89
CA TYR A 246 10.26 6.54 -19.25
C TYR A 246 8.78 6.37 -18.90
N LYS A 247 8.29 6.92 -17.78
CA LYS A 247 6.85 6.93 -17.45
C LYS A 247 5.99 7.57 -18.55
N ARG A 248 6.48 8.63 -19.20
CA ARG A 248 5.78 9.29 -20.31
C ARG A 248 5.69 8.43 -21.57
N GLU A 249 6.72 7.61 -21.83
CA GLU A 249 6.70 6.64 -22.93
C GLU A 249 5.70 5.51 -22.67
N ASP A 250 5.59 5.07 -21.41
CA ASP A 250 4.75 3.93 -21.02
C ASP A 250 3.24 4.25 -20.96
N LYS A 251 2.86 5.54 -21.00
CA LYS A 251 1.49 6.11 -20.99
C LYS A 251 0.56 5.68 -19.84
N ALA A 252 0.93 4.67 -19.06
CA ALA A 252 0.26 4.23 -17.87
C ALA A 252 0.69 5.13 -16.70
N PHE A 253 -0.21 5.99 -16.23
CA PHE A 253 -0.03 6.85 -15.06
C PHE A 253 1.06 7.93 -15.25
N LEU A 254 0.68 9.04 -15.87
CA LEU A 254 1.53 10.23 -15.94
C LEU A 254 1.51 10.97 -14.59
N PRO A 255 2.66 11.32 -14.00
CA PRO A 255 2.66 12.19 -12.83
C PRO A 255 2.02 13.54 -13.19
N THR A 256 1.14 14.03 -12.33
CA THR A 256 0.47 15.33 -12.45
C THR A 256 1.40 16.49 -12.10
N ASP A 257 2.45 16.21 -11.33
CA ASP A 257 3.53 17.12 -10.95
C ASP A 257 4.88 16.41 -11.08
N ASP A 258 5.79 16.98 -11.89
CA ASP A 258 7.14 16.46 -12.17
C ASP A 258 8.26 17.25 -11.47
N SER A 259 7.92 18.13 -10.53
CA SER A 259 8.87 18.98 -9.81
C SER A 259 9.68 18.25 -8.73
N PHE A 260 9.30 17.03 -8.36
CA PHE A 260 10.01 16.27 -7.34
C PHE A 260 11.39 15.83 -7.84
N PRO A 261 12.49 16.26 -7.19
CA PRO A 261 13.85 15.98 -7.67
C PRO A 261 14.30 14.54 -7.41
N GLY A 262 13.59 13.78 -6.56
CA GLY A 262 14.02 12.50 -6.01
C GLY A 262 14.79 12.64 -4.71
N PHE A 263 15.06 11.50 -4.08
CA PHE A 263 15.73 11.42 -2.77
C PHE A 263 17.24 11.39 -2.90
N LYS A 264 17.95 11.87 -1.87
CA LYS A 264 19.42 11.84 -1.83
C LYS A 264 19.91 10.52 -1.26
N ASN A 265 21.04 10.04 -1.78
CA ASN A 265 21.85 8.94 -1.26
C ASN A 265 21.23 7.53 -1.31
N LEU A 266 19.96 7.37 -1.69
CA LEU A 266 19.29 6.07 -1.75
C LEU A 266 20.00 5.08 -2.69
N ALA A 267 20.51 5.56 -3.82
CA ALA A 267 21.21 4.71 -4.79
C ALA A 267 22.52 4.14 -4.23
N SER A 268 23.14 4.84 -3.28
CA SER A 268 24.45 4.50 -2.72
C SER A 268 24.38 3.62 -1.48
N ILE A 269 23.19 3.31 -0.98
CA ILE A 269 23.04 2.39 0.16
C ILE A 269 23.26 0.96 -0.35
N ALA A 270 24.26 0.28 0.22
CA ALA A 270 24.53 -1.13 -0.02
C ALA A 270 23.85 -2.00 1.05
N PRO A 271 23.48 -3.26 0.73
CA PRO A 271 23.05 -4.21 1.76
C PRO A 271 24.16 -4.39 2.83
N ASP A 272 23.81 -4.23 4.10
CA ASP A 272 24.69 -4.45 5.24
C ASP A 272 23.95 -5.27 6.30
N THR A 273 24.42 -6.48 6.59
CA THR A 273 23.76 -7.39 7.54
C THR A 273 23.71 -6.86 8.98
N GLN A 274 24.50 -5.84 9.32
CA GLN A 274 24.42 -5.15 10.62
C GLN A 274 23.26 -4.14 10.68
N ALA A 275 22.79 -3.66 9.53
CA ALA A 275 21.69 -2.72 9.38
C ALA A 275 20.44 -3.48 8.90
N LYS A 276 19.74 -4.11 9.85
CA LYS A 276 18.72 -5.13 9.56
C LYS A 276 17.58 -4.64 8.66
N PHE A 277 17.08 -3.43 8.87
CA PHE A 277 15.97 -2.88 8.08
C PHE A 277 16.37 -2.60 6.64
N SER A 278 17.42 -1.81 6.45
CA SER A 278 17.99 -1.43 5.16
C SER A 278 18.47 -2.64 4.38
N ASN A 279 19.13 -3.60 5.02
CA ASN A 279 19.50 -4.87 4.39
C ASN A 279 18.30 -5.59 3.81
N TYR A 280 17.21 -5.68 4.59
CA TYR A 280 16.01 -6.37 4.15
C TYR A 280 15.33 -5.65 2.99
N ILE A 281 14.97 -4.37 3.15
CA ILE A 281 14.23 -3.64 2.11
C ILE A 281 15.03 -3.49 0.82
N ILE A 282 16.36 -3.32 0.89
CA ILE A 282 17.23 -3.24 -0.29
C ILE A 282 17.32 -4.61 -0.97
N SER A 283 17.47 -5.69 -0.21
CA SER A 283 17.53 -7.04 -0.78
C SER A 283 16.21 -7.44 -1.43
N LEU A 284 15.08 -7.04 -0.85
CA LEU A 284 13.75 -7.20 -1.46
C LEU A 284 13.64 -6.43 -2.77
N ALA A 285 13.98 -5.13 -2.79
CA ALA A 285 13.90 -4.32 -3.99
C ALA A 285 14.81 -4.85 -5.12
N ASP A 286 16.06 -5.21 -4.81
CA ASP A 286 17.00 -5.77 -5.77
C ASP A 286 16.48 -7.11 -6.34
N SER A 287 15.88 -7.96 -5.49
CA SER A 287 15.37 -9.29 -5.88
C SER A 287 14.06 -9.20 -6.66
N LEU A 288 13.13 -8.34 -6.23
CA LEU A 288 11.87 -8.07 -6.92
C LEU A 288 12.14 -7.49 -8.31
N THR A 289 13.08 -6.54 -8.43
CA THR A 289 13.48 -5.96 -9.72
C THR A 289 13.96 -7.04 -10.69
N LYS A 290 14.87 -7.91 -10.24
CA LYS A 290 15.38 -9.03 -11.06
C LYS A 290 14.26 -9.98 -11.48
N ARG A 291 13.38 -10.34 -10.54
CA ARG A 291 12.26 -11.26 -10.78
C ARG A 291 11.27 -10.69 -11.79
N MET A 292 10.87 -9.43 -11.60
CA MET A 292 9.94 -8.71 -12.48
C MET A 292 10.48 -8.63 -13.91
N ILE A 293 11.76 -8.30 -14.08
CA ILE A 293 12.41 -8.26 -15.41
C ILE A 293 12.41 -9.65 -16.06
N ALA A 294 12.77 -10.70 -15.30
CA ALA A 294 12.83 -12.06 -15.82
C ALA A 294 11.45 -12.60 -16.25
N ASP A 295 10.42 -12.33 -15.45
CA ASP A 295 9.06 -12.79 -15.73
C ASP A 295 8.37 -11.96 -16.82
N ALA A 296 8.73 -10.68 -16.98
CA ALA A 296 8.26 -9.86 -18.10
C ALA A 296 8.65 -10.45 -19.45
N ALA A 297 9.89 -10.95 -19.60
CA ALA A 297 10.34 -11.59 -20.83
C ALA A 297 9.50 -12.84 -21.18
N LYS A 298 9.20 -13.67 -20.16
CA LYS A 298 8.32 -14.85 -20.35
C LYS A 298 6.90 -14.43 -20.71
N LYS A 299 6.36 -13.41 -20.02
CA LYS A 299 5.01 -12.90 -20.25
C LYS A 299 4.87 -12.32 -21.65
N GLU A 300 5.85 -11.55 -22.10
CA GLU A 300 5.89 -10.99 -23.45
C GLU A 300 5.88 -12.09 -24.51
N ALA A 301 6.70 -13.14 -24.35
CA ALA A 301 6.71 -14.27 -25.25
C ALA A 301 5.33 -14.97 -25.32
N ALA A 302 4.70 -15.22 -24.17
CA ALA A 302 3.37 -15.83 -24.10
C ALA A 302 2.28 -14.94 -24.75
N LEU A 303 2.32 -13.62 -24.54
CA LEU A 303 1.39 -12.70 -25.18
C LEU A 303 1.59 -12.65 -26.70
N ASN A 304 2.83 -12.66 -27.18
CA ASN A 304 3.16 -12.67 -28.61
C ASN A 304 2.67 -13.96 -29.30
N GLU A 305 2.82 -15.10 -28.64
CA GLU A 305 2.30 -16.38 -29.13
C GLU A 305 0.77 -16.36 -29.21
N LYS A 306 0.10 -15.91 -28.14
CA LYS A 306 -1.37 -15.81 -28.11
C LYS A 306 -1.90 -14.87 -29.19
N GLU A 307 -1.30 -13.70 -29.35
CA GLU A 307 -1.67 -12.71 -30.37
C GLU A 307 -1.49 -13.28 -31.78
N ARG A 308 -0.40 -14.02 -32.04
CA ARG A 308 -0.18 -14.69 -33.33
C ARG A 308 -1.26 -15.73 -33.62
N ALA A 309 -1.61 -16.56 -32.64
CA ALA A 309 -2.66 -17.56 -32.79
C ALA A 309 -4.02 -16.92 -33.08
N LEU A 310 -4.39 -15.86 -32.35
CA LEU A 310 -5.64 -15.12 -32.58
C LEU A 310 -5.67 -14.46 -33.95
N ASN A 311 -4.57 -13.87 -34.42
CA ASN A 311 -4.51 -13.30 -35.77
C ASN A 311 -4.72 -14.37 -36.86
N GLN A 312 -4.17 -15.57 -36.71
CA GLN A 312 -4.42 -16.68 -37.62
C GLN A 312 -5.88 -17.16 -37.58
N MET A 313 -6.49 -17.21 -36.39
CA MET A 313 -7.91 -17.55 -36.25
C MET A 313 -8.82 -16.49 -36.88
N LYS A 314 -8.48 -15.21 -36.70
CA LYS A 314 -9.16 -14.07 -37.31
C LYS A 314 -9.13 -14.13 -38.83
N GLU A 315 -7.96 -14.39 -39.42
CA GLU A 315 -7.81 -14.54 -40.87
C GLU A 315 -8.67 -15.71 -41.41
N LYS A 316 -8.65 -16.86 -40.73
CA LYS A 316 -9.51 -18.00 -41.09
C LYS A 316 -11.01 -17.67 -40.95
N ALA A 317 -11.40 -16.92 -39.92
CA ALA A 317 -12.80 -16.50 -39.74
C ALA A 317 -13.24 -15.54 -40.86
N LEU A 318 -12.36 -14.63 -41.28
CA LEU A 318 -12.59 -13.71 -42.39
C LEU A 318 -12.78 -14.47 -43.72
N ILE A 319 -11.88 -15.40 -44.03
CA ILE A 319 -11.97 -16.24 -45.25
C ILE A 319 -13.28 -17.06 -45.27
N ASN A 320 -13.71 -17.57 -44.11
CA ASN A 320 -14.93 -18.37 -43.97
C ASN A 320 -16.22 -17.55 -43.81
N GLY A 321 -16.17 -16.22 -43.97
CA GLY A 321 -17.35 -15.36 -43.89
C GLY A 321 -18.02 -15.36 -42.51
N LYS A 322 -17.26 -15.43 -41.42
CA LYS A 322 -17.75 -15.42 -40.03
C LYS A 322 -17.44 -14.08 -39.33
N PRO A 323 -18.19 -13.01 -39.63
CA PRO A 323 -17.89 -11.66 -39.12
C PRO A 323 -17.93 -11.55 -37.59
N ASP A 324 -18.85 -12.26 -36.92
CA ASP A 324 -18.96 -12.22 -35.45
C ASP A 324 -17.69 -12.77 -34.76
N LEU A 325 -17.07 -13.81 -35.33
CA LEU A 325 -15.81 -14.34 -34.82
C LEU A 325 -14.64 -13.39 -35.08
N VAL A 326 -14.65 -12.68 -36.21
CA VAL A 326 -13.63 -11.65 -36.49
C VAL A 326 -13.68 -10.56 -35.41
N LEU A 327 -14.88 -10.04 -35.11
CA LEU A 327 -15.06 -9.04 -34.05
C LEU A 327 -14.63 -9.56 -32.67
N GLN A 328 -14.98 -10.81 -32.34
CA GLN A 328 -14.55 -11.42 -31.09
C GLN A 328 -13.01 -11.49 -30.98
N TYR A 329 -12.32 -11.98 -32.02
CA TYR A 329 -10.87 -12.09 -31.99
C TYR A 329 -10.16 -10.73 -31.99
N GLU A 330 -10.74 -9.70 -32.64
CA GLU A 330 -10.23 -8.34 -32.56
C GLU A 330 -10.29 -7.77 -31.13
N GLU A 331 -11.39 -8.02 -30.42
CA GLU A 331 -11.49 -7.63 -29.02
C GLU A 331 -10.49 -8.39 -28.16
N GLU A 332 -10.30 -9.70 -28.36
CA GLU A 332 -9.30 -10.48 -27.63
C GLU A 332 -7.85 -9.99 -27.89
N ILE A 333 -7.53 -9.61 -29.14
CA ILE A 333 -6.23 -9.01 -29.49
C ILE A 333 -6.05 -7.65 -28.80
N LYS A 334 -7.11 -6.83 -28.75
CA LYS A 334 -7.09 -5.55 -28.03
C LYS A 334 -6.87 -5.77 -26.52
N GLN A 335 -7.48 -6.79 -25.93
CA GLN A 335 -7.24 -7.17 -24.53
C GLN A 335 -5.79 -7.63 -24.31
N ILE A 336 -5.16 -8.31 -25.26
CA ILE A 336 -3.72 -8.60 -25.21
C ILE A 336 -2.90 -7.31 -25.19
N GLY A 337 -3.25 -6.34 -26.05
CA GLY A 337 -2.62 -5.02 -26.03
C GLY A 337 -2.69 -4.35 -24.65
N TYR A 338 -3.86 -4.41 -24.00
CA TYR A 338 -4.04 -3.89 -22.64
C TYR A 338 -3.20 -4.65 -21.60
N GLN A 339 -3.22 -5.98 -21.65
CA GLN A 339 -2.39 -6.82 -20.77
C GLN A 339 -0.90 -6.54 -20.93
N ARG A 340 -0.45 -6.28 -22.16
CA ARG A 340 0.95 -5.93 -22.46
C ARG A 340 1.34 -4.62 -21.77
N VAL A 341 0.51 -3.59 -21.87
CA VAL A 341 0.76 -2.30 -21.18
C VAL A 341 0.84 -2.49 -19.67
N LEU A 342 -0.12 -3.19 -19.06
CA LEU A 342 -0.15 -3.37 -17.61
C LEU A 342 1.00 -4.24 -17.08
N ALA A 343 1.30 -5.35 -17.77
CA ALA A 343 2.25 -6.34 -17.27
C ALA A 343 3.72 -6.00 -17.58
N LEU A 344 3.99 -5.26 -18.67
CA LEU A 344 5.35 -5.05 -19.15
C LEU A 344 5.91 -3.64 -18.92
N ALA A 345 5.06 -2.63 -18.74
CA ALA A 345 5.53 -1.23 -18.60
C ALA A 345 6.54 -1.07 -17.46
N LEU A 346 6.17 -1.50 -16.25
CA LEU A 346 7.01 -1.36 -15.06
C LEU A 346 8.34 -2.15 -15.18
N PRO A 347 8.34 -3.47 -15.49
CA PRO A 347 9.59 -4.21 -15.71
C PRO A 347 10.47 -3.64 -16.81
N ASN A 348 9.90 -3.14 -17.91
CA ASN A 348 10.66 -2.56 -19.01
C ASN A 348 11.34 -1.27 -18.58
N ARG A 349 10.64 -0.40 -17.84
CA ARG A 349 11.24 0.81 -17.24
C ARG A 349 12.39 0.44 -16.31
N TRP A 350 12.18 -0.53 -15.41
CA TRP A 350 13.21 -0.99 -14.50
C TRP A 350 14.42 -1.58 -15.23
N SER A 351 14.19 -2.37 -16.29
CA SER A 351 15.27 -2.91 -17.12
C SER A 351 16.10 -1.80 -17.79
N LYS A 352 15.46 -0.72 -18.27
CA LYS A 352 16.15 0.45 -18.84
C LYS A 352 16.99 1.17 -17.77
N LEU A 353 16.40 1.50 -16.62
CA LEU A 353 17.07 2.25 -15.54
C LEU A 353 18.21 1.46 -14.88
N ALA A 354 18.04 0.14 -14.73
CA ALA A 354 19.05 -0.73 -14.13
C ALA A 354 20.33 -0.86 -14.99
N ARG A 355 20.33 -0.44 -16.26
CA ARG A 355 21.54 -0.39 -17.12
C ARG A 355 22.54 0.66 -16.65
N ASP A 356 22.08 1.67 -15.92
CA ASP A 356 22.89 2.76 -15.39
C ASP A 356 23.44 2.45 -13.98
N ASN A 357 23.23 1.22 -13.50
CA ASN A 357 23.79 0.73 -12.25
C ASN A 357 25.32 0.65 -12.34
N THR A 358 25.97 1.02 -11.24
CA THR A 358 27.40 0.81 -11.01
C THR A 358 27.57 0.04 -9.70
N ASP A 359 28.81 -0.36 -9.38
CA ASP A 359 29.11 -1.05 -8.12
C ASP A 359 28.73 -0.19 -6.89
N GLU A 360 28.83 1.13 -7.02
CA GLU A 360 28.56 2.10 -5.94
C GLU A 360 27.12 2.65 -5.95
N ARG A 361 26.37 2.46 -7.04
CA ARG A 361 25.04 3.09 -7.22
C ARG A 361 24.08 2.18 -7.96
N LYS A 362 22.98 1.82 -7.31
CA LYS A 362 21.94 0.98 -7.90
C LYS A 362 20.60 1.70 -7.94
N PHE A 363 19.92 1.60 -9.09
CA PHE A 363 18.53 1.99 -9.25
C PHE A 363 17.64 1.11 -8.38
N ARG A 364 16.77 1.76 -7.61
CA ARG A 364 15.71 1.15 -6.80
C ARG A 364 14.51 2.09 -6.83
N GLU A 365 13.34 1.52 -7.03
CA GLU A 365 12.06 2.22 -6.96
C GLU A 365 11.21 1.54 -5.89
N PHE A 366 10.88 2.27 -4.83
CA PHE A 366 9.91 1.81 -3.83
C PHE A 366 8.58 2.53 -4.02
N CYS A 367 7.50 1.80 -3.74
CA CYS A 367 6.14 2.31 -3.73
C CYS A 367 5.96 3.29 -2.55
N PRO A 368 5.36 4.48 -2.75
CA PRO A 368 5.07 5.43 -1.68
C PRO A 368 3.59 5.39 -1.23
N VAL A 369 2.82 4.39 -1.70
CA VAL A 369 1.36 4.42 -1.59
C VAL A 369 0.91 4.31 -0.14
N ASP A 370 1.47 3.38 0.64
CA ASP A 370 1.08 3.22 2.05
C ASP A 370 1.55 4.37 2.93
N GLN A 371 2.68 4.99 2.59
CA GLN A 371 3.22 6.15 3.29
C GLN A 371 2.30 7.37 3.17
N THR A 372 1.37 7.39 2.21
CA THR A 372 0.34 8.45 2.17
C THR A 372 -0.72 8.32 3.24
N LEU A 373 -0.82 7.16 3.93
CA LEU A 373 -1.64 7.02 5.12
C LEU A 373 -1.12 7.92 6.25
N GLN A 374 0.19 8.18 6.29
CA GLN A 374 0.83 9.11 7.21
C GLN A 374 0.20 10.52 7.13
N LEU A 375 -0.26 10.95 5.95
CA LEU A 375 -0.91 12.26 5.80
C LEU A 375 -2.22 12.37 6.61
N VAL A 376 -2.83 11.22 6.91
CA VAL A 376 -4.06 11.12 7.71
C VAL A 376 -3.75 10.74 9.15
N THR A 377 -2.84 9.81 9.41
CA THR A 377 -2.53 9.34 10.78
C THR A 377 -1.70 10.34 11.58
N ASP A 378 -0.81 11.11 10.94
CA ASP A 378 0.10 12.04 11.59
C ASP A 378 -0.56 13.41 11.88
N PRO A 379 -0.72 13.82 13.16
CA PRO A 379 -1.25 15.13 13.49
C PRO A 379 -0.43 16.29 12.92
N GLU A 380 0.89 16.12 12.77
CA GLU A 380 1.77 17.14 12.18
C GLU A 380 1.54 17.31 10.67
N MET A 381 0.85 16.38 10.00
CA MET A 381 0.60 16.45 8.56
C MET A 381 -0.83 16.86 8.20
N LYS A 382 -1.64 17.29 9.17
CA LYS A 382 -3.02 17.74 8.91
C LYS A 382 -3.12 18.78 7.79
N GLU A 383 -2.22 19.76 7.78
CA GLU A 383 -2.18 20.82 6.77
C GLU A 383 -1.69 20.35 5.40
N SER A 384 -1.16 19.13 5.29
CA SER A 384 -0.79 18.51 4.02
C SER A 384 -2.01 18.03 3.23
N LEU A 385 -3.16 17.83 3.88
CA LEU A 385 -4.43 17.48 3.22
C LEU A 385 -5.11 18.77 2.72
N LYS A 386 -4.94 19.08 1.43
CA LYS A 386 -5.38 20.37 0.86
C LYS A 386 -6.84 20.36 0.44
N GLU A 387 -7.29 19.27 -0.16
CA GLU A 387 -8.68 19.12 -0.62
C GLU A 387 -9.19 17.72 -0.27
N VAL A 388 -10.40 17.69 0.31
CA VAL A 388 -11.11 16.45 0.67
C VAL A 388 -12.56 16.60 0.25
N ILE A 389 -13.08 15.61 -0.46
CA ILE A 389 -14.45 15.61 -0.97
C ILE A 389 -15.19 14.33 -0.59
N GLU A 390 -16.45 14.47 -0.22
CA GLU A 390 -17.34 13.34 0.00
C GLU A 390 -17.82 12.76 -1.32
N VAL A 391 -17.66 11.44 -1.48
CA VAL A 391 -17.94 10.75 -2.74
C VAL A 391 -18.73 9.47 -2.53
N GLU A 392 -19.42 9.05 -3.58
CA GLU A 392 -19.82 7.66 -3.76
C GLU A 392 -18.77 6.96 -4.63
N MET A 393 -18.36 5.76 -4.21
CA MET A 393 -17.58 4.85 -5.02
C MET A 393 -18.35 3.55 -5.20
N LYS A 394 -18.61 3.17 -6.44
CA LYS A 394 -19.34 1.93 -6.75
C LYS A 394 -18.95 1.35 -8.10
N ARG A 395 -18.80 0.02 -8.17
CA ARG A 395 -18.73 -0.69 -9.45
C ARG A 395 -20.10 -0.68 -10.14
N PRO A 396 -20.20 -0.19 -11.40
CA PRO A 396 -21.48 -0.17 -12.12
C PRO A 396 -22.06 -1.56 -12.40
N ASP A 397 -21.20 -2.55 -12.59
CA ASP A 397 -21.56 -3.93 -12.91
C ASP A 397 -20.69 -4.88 -12.07
N THR A 398 -21.28 -5.46 -11.03
CA THR A 398 -20.62 -6.41 -10.13
C THR A 398 -20.74 -7.85 -10.62
N THR A 399 -21.56 -8.10 -11.66
CA THR A 399 -21.86 -9.43 -12.20
C THR A 399 -20.81 -9.89 -13.21
N ASP A 400 -20.24 -8.94 -13.96
CA ASP A 400 -19.11 -9.18 -14.86
C ASP A 400 -17.78 -8.96 -14.12
N GLY A 401 -17.14 -10.05 -13.70
CA GLY A 401 -15.84 -10.03 -13.01
C GLY A 401 -14.68 -9.46 -13.85
N SER A 402 -14.86 -9.31 -15.17
CA SER A 402 -13.90 -8.66 -16.05
C SER A 402 -14.01 -7.12 -16.01
N LYS A 403 -15.18 -6.59 -15.64
CA LYS A 403 -15.39 -5.15 -15.44
C LYS A 403 -14.95 -4.75 -14.03
N ARG A 404 -13.80 -4.08 -13.98
CA ARG A 404 -13.16 -3.66 -12.74
C ARG A 404 -13.30 -2.16 -12.46
N THR A 405 -13.87 -1.40 -13.40
CA THR A 405 -14.04 0.06 -13.27
C THR A 405 -14.96 0.42 -12.11
N ILE A 406 -14.52 1.39 -11.31
CA ILE A 406 -15.29 1.97 -10.21
C ILE A 406 -15.69 3.38 -10.63
N GLY A 407 -16.99 3.68 -10.54
CA GLY A 407 -17.48 5.03 -10.70
C GLY A 407 -17.26 5.81 -9.41
N VAL A 408 -16.70 7.02 -9.52
CA VAL A 408 -16.55 7.98 -8.42
C VAL A 408 -17.39 9.21 -8.72
N LYS A 409 -18.25 9.61 -7.79
CA LYS A 409 -19.12 10.79 -7.96
C LYS A 409 -19.24 11.57 -6.65
N PRO A 410 -19.30 12.91 -6.68
CA PRO A 410 -19.60 13.70 -5.48
C PRO A 410 -20.93 13.26 -4.85
N LYS A 411 -20.95 13.08 -3.52
CA LYS A 411 -22.16 12.69 -2.78
C LYS A 411 -22.15 13.34 -1.39
N PRO A 412 -22.98 14.39 -1.17
CA PRO A 412 -23.16 14.97 0.16
C PRO A 412 -23.62 13.92 1.16
N ASN A 413 -23.14 14.02 2.40
CA ASN A 413 -23.47 13.11 3.49
C ASN A 413 -22.97 11.67 3.27
N SER A 414 -21.96 11.47 2.42
CA SER A 414 -21.31 10.17 2.26
C SER A 414 -20.48 9.79 3.51
N ASN A 415 -20.19 8.51 3.66
CA ASN A 415 -19.21 7.97 4.61
C ASN A 415 -17.81 7.86 3.98
N ILE A 416 -17.64 8.13 2.69
CA ILE A 416 -16.36 8.03 1.99
C ILE A 416 -15.83 9.44 1.71
N PHE A 417 -14.65 9.73 2.25
CA PHE A 417 -13.88 10.94 2.06
C PHE A 417 -12.72 10.63 1.12
N LEU A 418 -12.67 11.27 -0.03
CA LEU A 418 -11.57 11.17 -0.97
C LEU A 418 -10.66 12.39 -0.82
N VAL A 419 -9.40 12.16 -0.46
CA VAL A 419 -8.38 13.20 -0.44
C VAL A 419 -7.93 13.44 -1.88
N THR A 420 -8.34 14.56 -2.49
CA THR A 420 -8.11 14.88 -3.90
C THR A 420 -6.94 15.83 -4.14
N GLN A 421 -6.42 16.51 -3.12
CA GLN A 421 -5.18 17.29 -3.23
C GLN A 421 -4.35 17.16 -1.96
N VAL A 422 -3.05 16.95 -2.13
CA VAL A 422 -2.09 16.78 -1.04
C VAL A 422 -0.80 17.54 -1.30
N ASP A 423 -0.14 17.94 -0.22
CA ASP A 423 1.24 18.45 -0.22
C ASP A 423 2.15 17.41 0.41
N THR A 424 3.04 16.83 -0.40
CA THR A 424 3.95 15.78 0.04
C THR A 424 5.24 16.30 0.67
N GLY A 425 5.49 17.61 0.74
CA GLY A 425 6.77 18.15 1.20
C GLY A 425 7.20 17.63 2.58
N ARG A 426 6.29 17.61 3.56
CA ARG A 426 6.57 17.05 4.90
C ARG A 426 6.80 15.54 4.86
N LEU A 427 6.06 14.81 4.04
CA LEU A 427 6.22 13.36 3.90
C LEU A 427 7.58 13.02 3.26
N GLU A 428 7.99 13.78 2.24
CA GLU A 428 9.31 13.67 1.62
C GLU A 428 10.43 13.91 2.63
N ASP A 429 10.32 14.92 3.49
CA ASP A 429 11.32 15.17 4.53
C ASP A 429 11.44 13.99 5.52
N LYS A 430 10.31 13.39 5.92
CA LYS A 430 10.33 12.21 6.81
C LYS A 430 10.92 10.98 6.12
N ILE A 431 10.60 10.75 4.84
CA ILE A 431 11.20 9.67 4.04
C ILE A 431 12.71 9.90 3.85
N GLN A 432 13.15 11.12 3.53
CA GLN A 432 14.58 11.44 3.44
C GLN A 432 15.29 11.18 4.77
N SER A 433 14.67 11.49 5.90
CA SER A 433 15.23 11.18 7.22
C SER A 433 15.46 9.69 7.45
N ILE A 434 14.55 8.82 6.96
CA ILE A 434 14.75 7.36 7.01
C ILE A 434 15.89 6.95 6.07
N ILE A 435 15.97 7.52 4.87
CA ILE A 435 17.05 7.23 3.92
C ILE A 435 18.41 7.60 4.52
N ASP A 436 18.51 8.76 5.14
CA ASP A 436 19.74 9.21 5.81
C ASP A 436 20.10 8.31 6.99
N TRP A 437 19.09 7.85 7.76
CA TRP A 437 19.29 6.90 8.85
C TRP A 437 19.81 5.54 8.36
N MET A 438 19.25 5.02 7.26
CA MET A 438 19.75 3.81 6.61
C MET A 438 21.18 3.99 6.10
N ALA A 439 21.46 5.11 5.43
CA ALA A 439 22.80 5.41 4.91
C ALA A 439 23.87 5.52 6.01
N GLN A 440 23.46 5.81 7.25
CA GLN A 440 24.34 5.87 8.42
C GLN A 440 24.53 4.51 9.11
N GLY A 441 24.00 3.41 8.54
CA GLY A 441 24.05 2.08 9.13
C GLY A 441 23.07 1.92 10.29
N GLU A 442 21.92 2.61 10.22
CA GLU A 442 20.84 2.53 11.20
C GLU A 442 21.28 2.89 12.63
N LYS A 443 22.20 3.83 12.81
CA LYS A 443 22.63 4.26 14.15
C LYS A 443 21.43 4.77 14.97
N PRO A 444 21.48 4.68 16.32
CA PRO A 444 20.37 5.11 17.18
C PRO A 444 19.90 6.53 16.81
N ASN A 445 18.59 6.67 16.55
CA ASN A 445 18.01 7.93 16.14
C ASN A 445 17.75 8.79 17.40
N PRO A 446 18.35 9.99 17.53
CA PRO A 446 18.21 10.82 18.72
C PRO A 446 16.77 11.32 18.97
N ARG A 447 15.86 11.25 17.99
CA ARG A 447 14.48 11.77 18.12
C ARG A 447 13.57 10.98 19.05
N LEU A 448 13.85 9.70 19.32
CA LEU A 448 12.97 8.87 20.16
C LEU A 448 13.37 8.85 21.65
N HIS A 449 14.58 9.32 21.98
CA HIS A 449 15.06 9.33 23.38
C HIS A 449 14.55 10.52 24.20
N THR A 450 13.76 11.44 23.63
CA THR A 450 13.34 12.69 24.30
C THR A 450 11.93 12.66 24.91
N VAL A 451 11.15 11.58 24.77
CA VAL A 451 9.72 11.61 25.19
C VAL A 451 9.44 10.96 26.56
N LYS A 452 10.43 10.39 27.27
CA LYS A 452 10.15 9.67 28.54
C LYS A 452 10.98 10.05 29.78
N SER A 453 11.72 11.16 29.80
CA SER A 453 12.59 11.48 30.95
C SER A 453 12.32 12.79 31.71
N GLU A 454 11.35 13.64 31.34
CA GLU A 454 11.20 14.94 32.01
C GLU A 454 9.90 15.20 32.78
N GLU A 455 8.92 14.27 32.80
CA GLU A 455 7.69 14.43 33.58
C GLU A 455 7.49 13.36 34.65
N SER A 456 8.51 13.10 35.49
CA SER A 456 8.26 12.34 36.73
C SER A 456 9.29 12.56 37.84
N VAL A 457 9.88 13.74 38.01
CA VAL A 457 10.61 14.07 39.25
C VAL A 457 10.54 15.58 39.54
N SER A 458 9.39 16.06 39.99
CA SER A 458 9.30 17.27 40.80
C SER A 458 7.83 17.48 41.17
N HIS A 459 7.43 16.97 42.33
CA HIS A 459 6.71 17.77 43.34
C HIS A 459 6.40 16.96 44.60
N TYR A 460 6.85 17.54 45.73
CA TYR A 460 6.45 17.29 47.11
C TYR A 460 6.87 15.98 47.80
N ASN A 461 8.15 15.97 48.20
CA ASN A 461 8.50 15.55 49.56
C ASN A 461 9.31 16.67 50.21
N GLN A 462 8.70 17.44 51.10
CA GLN A 462 9.34 17.92 52.32
C GLN A 462 8.30 18.40 53.33
N ASP A 463 8.36 17.75 54.48
CA ASP A 463 7.68 17.99 55.74
C ASP A 463 7.71 19.45 56.21
N HIS A 464 6.75 19.83 57.06
CA HIS A 464 7.10 20.11 58.46
C HIS A 464 5.89 20.07 59.39
N SER A 465 5.99 19.14 60.33
CA SER A 465 5.47 19.22 61.69
C SER A 465 6.06 20.42 62.44
N LYS A 466 5.20 21.35 62.85
CA LYS A 466 5.12 21.93 64.21
C LYS A 466 3.94 22.89 64.32
#